data_AF-A0A7Y8HU35-F1
#
_entry.id   AF-A0A7Y8HU35-F1
#
_cell.length_a   1.000
_cell.length_b   1.000
_cell.length_c   1.000
_cell.angle_alpha   90.00
_cell.angle_beta   90.00
_cell.angle_gamma   90.00
#
_symmetry.space_group_name_H-M   'P 1'
#
loop_
_entity.id
_entity.type
_entity.pdbx_description
1 polymer ?
#
loop_
_entity_poly.entity_id
_entity_poly.type
_entity_poly.pdbx_seq_one_letter_code
_entity_poly.pdbx_strand_id
1 'polypeptide(L)'
;MERERGYSRHKRYTKRLEVTFSSGGLSYRGILSNFSINGLFIRTNRGFAPNTILNIEILLPDGRISYLKGIVRRTIKTPMLTQKNGMGIELIEKDPTYIQFFQDHSEDGETSESSQNIELRATEPEYQIIICPNCNIKNKVLTSKLSLGPKCGKCGIPLNISNS
;
A
#
# COMPACT_ATOMS: atom_id res chain seq x y z
N MET A 1 -10.62 6.12 22.74
CA MET A 1 -9.55 6.72 21.91
C MET A 1 -9.75 6.22 20.49
N GLU A 2 -10.54 6.96 19.69
CA GLU A 2 -10.88 6.61 18.31
C GLU A 2 -9.62 6.65 17.45
N ARG A 3 -9.23 5.51 16.88
CA ARG A 3 -8.15 5.47 15.89
C ARG A 3 -8.76 5.90 14.56
N GLU A 4 -8.48 7.13 14.14
CA GLU A 4 -8.75 7.56 12.76
C GLU A 4 -8.20 6.50 11.82
N ARG A 5 -9.07 5.87 11.03
CA ARG A 5 -8.67 4.90 9.99
C ARG A 5 -7.93 5.68 8.92
N GLY A 6 -6.63 5.88 9.11
CA GLY A 6 -5.74 6.48 8.12
C GLY A 6 -5.85 5.68 6.82
N TYR A 7 -6.52 6.25 5.84
CA TYR A 7 -6.62 5.71 4.50
C TYR A 7 -5.20 5.48 3.96
N SER A 8 -4.91 4.28 3.47
CA SER A 8 -3.58 3.92 2.93
C SER A 8 -3.16 4.96 1.89
N ARG A 9 -2.14 5.78 2.19
CA ARG A 9 -1.68 6.89 1.33
C ARG A 9 -1.09 6.41 0.00
N HIS A 10 -0.76 5.12 -0.12
CA HIS A 10 -0.14 4.52 -1.31
C HIS A 10 -1.01 3.41 -1.89
N LYS A 11 -1.05 3.35 -3.24
CA LYS A 11 -1.67 2.26 -4.01
C LYS A 11 -1.04 0.93 -3.59
N ARG A 12 -1.88 -0.08 -3.40
CA ARG A 12 -1.47 -1.42 -2.99
C ARG A 12 -1.66 -2.38 -4.14
N TYR A 13 -0.61 -3.14 -4.42
CA TYR A 13 -0.58 -4.15 -5.47
C TYR A 13 -0.71 -5.52 -4.82
N THR A 14 -1.58 -6.36 -5.39
CA THR A 14 -1.83 -7.71 -4.90
C THR A 14 -0.96 -8.67 -5.68
N LYS A 15 0.06 -9.23 -5.03
CA LYS A 15 0.87 -10.33 -5.57
C LYS A 15 1.06 -11.35 -4.47
N ARG A 16 1.14 -12.61 -4.86
CA ARG A 16 1.42 -13.72 -3.94
C ARG A 16 2.85 -14.14 -4.14
N LEU A 17 3.70 -13.71 -3.22
CA LEU A 17 5.11 -14.04 -3.18
C LEU A 17 5.40 -14.73 -1.85
N GLU A 18 6.37 -15.63 -1.88
CA GLU A 18 6.87 -16.23 -0.66
C GLU A 18 7.70 -15.22 0.12
N VAL A 19 7.49 -15.17 1.43
CA VAL A 19 8.21 -14.26 2.31
C VAL A 19 8.69 -15.00 3.55
N THR A 20 9.97 -14.87 3.84
CA THR A 20 10.55 -15.24 5.13
C THR A 20 10.67 -13.99 5.98
N PHE A 21 10.29 -14.07 7.26
CA PHE A 21 10.40 -12.95 8.18
C PHE A 21 10.90 -13.42 9.54
N SER A 22 11.82 -12.65 10.12
CA SER A 22 12.53 -13.04 11.34
C SER A 22 12.73 -11.88 12.32
N SER A 23 12.75 -12.23 13.61
CA SER A 23 13.09 -11.31 14.71
C SER A 23 13.44 -12.12 15.96
N GLY A 24 14.42 -11.65 16.72
CA GLY A 24 14.80 -12.25 18.01
C GLY A 24 15.14 -13.74 17.93
N GLY A 25 15.79 -14.18 16.84
CA GLY A 25 16.16 -15.59 16.61
C GLY A 25 15.01 -16.49 16.11
N LEU A 26 13.79 -15.98 16.03
CA LEU A 26 12.65 -16.70 15.46
C LEU A 26 12.51 -16.35 13.98
N SER A 27 12.34 -17.37 13.14
CA SER A 27 12.10 -17.21 11.69
C SER A 27 10.86 -18.00 11.27
N TYR A 28 10.01 -17.36 10.47
CA TYR A 28 8.79 -17.94 9.94
C TYR A 28 8.62 -17.62 8.46
N ARG A 29 7.90 -18.49 7.77
CA ARG A 29 7.48 -18.28 6.37
C ARG A 29 6.03 -17.81 6.33
N GLY A 30 5.72 -17.03 5.30
CA GLY A 30 4.40 -16.49 5.04
C GLY A 30 4.22 -16.16 3.56
N ILE A 31 3.03 -15.66 3.23
CA ILE A 31 2.69 -15.28 1.86
C ILE A 31 2.40 -13.78 1.83
N LEU A 32 3.16 -13.04 1.02
CA LEU A 32 2.81 -11.67 0.68
C LEU A 32 1.42 -11.66 0.06
N SER A 33 0.53 -10.81 0.55
CA SER A 33 -0.81 -10.68 -0.01
C SER A 33 -1.03 -9.34 -0.67
N ASN A 34 -0.38 -8.28 -0.19
CA ASN A 34 -0.25 -7.03 -0.93
C ASN A 34 0.97 -6.26 -0.47
N PHE A 35 1.45 -5.39 -1.34
CA PHE A 35 2.58 -4.51 -1.09
C PHE A 35 2.30 -3.11 -1.62
N SER A 36 2.99 -2.13 -1.05
CA SER A 36 3.05 -0.75 -1.52
C SER A 36 4.47 -0.24 -1.29
N ILE A 37 4.77 0.96 -1.80
CA ILE A 37 6.10 1.56 -1.61
C ILE A 37 6.57 1.58 -0.15
N ASN A 38 5.65 1.71 0.82
CA ASN A 38 5.97 1.90 2.24
C ASN A 38 5.44 0.78 3.16
N GLY A 39 4.78 -0.24 2.63
CA GLY A 39 4.22 -1.25 3.50
C GLY A 39 3.84 -2.54 2.82
N LEU A 40 3.77 -3.58 3.63
CA LEU A 40 3.45 -4.95 3.20
C LEU A 40 2.30 -5.49 4.05
N PHE A 41 1.56 -6.43 3.48
CA PHE A 41 0.68 -7.31 4.25
C PHE A 41 1.06 -8.76 4.00
N ILE A 42 1.59 -9.41 5.04
CA ILE A 42 1.99 -10.82 5.02
C ILE A 42 0.88 -11.64 5.67
N ARG A 43 0.37 -12.63 4.95
CA ARG A 43 -0.51 -13.65 5.52
C ARG A 43 0.33 -14.70 6.22
N THR A 44 0.03 -14.91 7.49
CA THR A 44 0.69 -15.90 8.33
C THR A 44 -0.22 -16.22 9.52
N ASN A 45 -0.10 -17.43 10.04
CA ASN A 45 -0.66 -17.83 11.32
C ASN A 45 0.27 -17.48 12.51
N ARG A 46 1.56 -17.24 12.24
CA ARG A 46 2.60 -16.92 13.24
C ARG A 46 3.07 -15.47 13.11
N GLY A 47 2.13 -14.54 13.30
CA GLY A 47 2.43 -13.10 13.29
C GLY A 47 3.06 -12.62 14.59
N PHE A 48 4.09 -11.78 14.47
CA PHE A 48 4.73 -11.06 15.57
C PHE A 48 3.79 -9.98 16.17
N ALA A 49 4.12 -9.48 17.35
CA ALA A 49 3.36 -8.44 18.01
C ALA A 49 3.57 -7.07 17.33
N PRO A 50 2.62 -6.12 17.41
CA PRO A 50 2.83 -4.75 17.00
C PRO A 50 4.09 -4.14 17.61
N ASN A 51 4.73 -3.23 16.88
CA ASN A 51 6.01 -2.58 17.17
C ASN A 51 7.26 -3.48 17.14
N THR A 52 7.13 -4.75 16.76
CA THR A 52 8.29 -5.62 16.53
C THR A 52 9.01 -5.21 15.24
N ILE A 53 10.34 -5.10 15.28
CA ILE A 53 11.18 -4.92 14.09
C ILE A 53 11.48 -6.28 13.48
N LEU A 54 11.31 -6.38 12.16
CA LEU A 54 11.47 -7.59 11.38
C LEU A 54 12.51 -7.40 10.28
N ASN A 55 13.34 -8.42 10.10
CA ASN A 55 14.04 -8.65 8.85
C ASN A 55 13.14 -9.48 7.94
N ILE A 56 13.04 -9.09 6.68
CA ILE A 56 12.07 -9.63 5.73
C ILE A 56 12.80 -9.96 4.44
N GLU A 57 12.60 -11.18 3.95
CA GLU A 57 13.18 -11.70 2.73
C GLU A 57 12.05 -12.09 1.80
N ILE A 58 11.94 -11.45 0.65
CA ILE A 58 10.91 -11.72 -0.35
C ILE A 58 11.55 -12.46 -1.52
N LEU A 59 11.03 -13.64 -1.85
CA LEU A 59 11.40 -14.35 -3.07
C LEU A 59 10.62 -13.74 -4.25
N LEU A 60 11.34 -13.07 -5.14
CA LEU A 60 10.78 -12.42 -6.32
C LEU A 60 10.54 -13.45 -7.47
N PRO A 61 9.69 -13.11 -8.45
CA PRO A 61 9.36 -14.02 -9.56
C PRO A 61 10.55 -14.43 -10.43
N ASP A 62 11.60 -13.62 -10.47
CA ASP A 62 12.85 -13.86 -11.19
C ASP A 62 13.84 -14.75 -10.41
N GLY A 63 13.44 -15.23 -9.22
CA GLY A 63 14.27 -16.04 -8.34
C GLY A 63 15.25 -15.24 -7.47
N ARG A 64 15.28 -13.90 -7.58
CA ARG A 64 16.08 -13.05 -6.69
C ARG A 64 15.41 -12.93 -5.33
N ILE A 65 16.22 -12.69 -4.30
CA ILE A 65 15.73 -12.40 -2.94
C ILE A 65 15.90 -10.91 -2.68
N SER A 66 14.82 -10.26 -2.25
CA SER A 66 14.85 -8.88 -1.77
C SER A 66 14.87 -8.85 -0.24
N TYR A 67 15.76 -8.04 0.32
CA TYR A 67 15.97 -7.85 1.75
C TYR A 67 15.40 -6.52 2.21
N LEU A 68 14.48 -6.59 3.17
CA LEU A 68 13.75 -5.46 3.69
C LEU A 68 13.78 -5.47 5.21
N LYS A 69 13.59 -4.29 5.81
CA LYS A 69 13.40 -4.14 7.25
C LYS A 69 12.13 -3.38 7.50
N GLY A 70 11.32 -3.85 8.43
CA GLY A 70 10.03 -3.22 8.73
C GLY A 70 9.58 -3.37 10.16
N ILE A 71 8.60 -2.58 10.55
CA ILE A 71 7.94 -2.63 11.85
C ILE A 71 6.52 -3.15 11.72
N VAL A 72 6.12 -4.06 12.60
CA VAL A 72 4.74 -4.54 12.66
C VAL A 72 3.83 -3.43 13.14
N ARG A 73 2.91 -2.96 12.30
CA ARG A 73 1.91 -1.95 12.71
C ARG A 73 0.64 -2.58 13.26
N ARG A 74 0.29 -3.77 12.77
CA ARG A 74 -0.89 -4.50 13.23
C ARG A 74 -0.78 -5.98 12.92
N THR A 75 -1.40 -6.78 13.76
CA THR A 75 -1.52 -8.23 13.56
C THR A 75 -2.99 -8.60 13.64
N ILE A 76 -3.51 -9.23 12.58
CA ILE A 76 -4.86 -9.73 12.52
C ILE A 76 -4.80 -11.21 12.91
N LYS A 77 -5.38 -11.55 14.05
CA LYS A 77 -5.56 -12.93 14.51
C LYS A 77 -7.05 -13.11 14.78
N THR A 78 -7.73 -13.83 13.90
CA THR A 78 -9.16 -14.11 14.02
C THR A 78 -9.33 -15.62 14.16
N PRO A 79 -10.09 -16.09 15.16
CA PRO A 79 -10.31 -17.53 15.42
C PRO A 79 -11.15 -18.21 14.33
N MET A 80 -11.76 -17.42 13.43
CA MET A 80 -12.51 -17.90 12.28
C MET A 80 -11.59 -18.11 11.07
N LEU A 81 -11.58 -19.32 10.52
CA LEU A 81 -10.79 -19.75 9.35
C LEU A 81 -10.99 -18.87 8.10
N THR A 82 -12.11 -18.17 8.00
CA THR A 82 -12.51 -17.37 6.83
C THR A 82 -11.94 -15.95 6.81
N GLN A 83 -11.39 -15.44 7.92
CA GLN A 83 -10.78 -14.11 7.98
C GLN A 83 -9.25 -14.17 7.84
N LYS A 84 -8.70 -13.21 7.09
CA LYS A 84 -7.28 -13.15 6.71
C LYS A 84 -6.40 -12.95 7.94
N ASN A 85 -5.89 -14.04 8.51
CA ASN A 85 -4.80 -14.00 9.49
C ASN A 85 -3.54 -13.44 8.83
N GLY A 86 -2.85 -12.55 9.51
CA GLY A 86 -1.65 -11.93 8.97
C GLY A 86 -1.20 -10.69 9.73
N MET A 87 -0.24 -10.00 9.13
CA MET A 87 0.41 -8.86 9.74
C MET A 87 0.62 -7.76 8.71
N GLY A 88 0.29 -6.53 9.12
CA GLY A 88 0.58 -5.31 8.38
C GLY A 88 1.90 -4.75 8.86
N ILE A 89 2.82 -4.55 7.91
CA ILE A 89 4.19 -4.10 8.15
C ILE A 89 4.38 -2.76 7.46
N GLU A 90 5.05 -1.85 8.14
CA GLU A 90 5.58 -0.61 7.57
C GLU A 90 7.07 -0.78 7.32
N LEU A 91 7.53 -0.44 6.13
CA LEU A 91 8.93 -0.61 5.71
C LEU A 91 9.77 0.56 6.22
N ILE A 92 10.86 0.24 6.91
CA ILE A 92 11.88 1.19 7.40
C ILE A 92 13.02 1.27 6.39
N GLU A 93 13.53 0.11 5.94
CA GLU A 93 14.63 0.01 4.98
C GLU A 93 14.19 -0.86 3.79
N LYS A 94 14.62 -0.47 2.59
CA LYS A 94 14.29 -1.12 1.33
C LYS A 94 15.53 -1.27 0.48
N ASP A 95 15.70 -2.43 -0.15
CA ASP A 95 16.78 -2.63 -1.10
C ASP A 95 16.40 -2.15 -2.51
N PRO A 96 17.39 -1.94 -3.40
CA PRO A 96 17.13 -1.54 -4.78
C PRO A 96 16.27 -2.57 -5.54
N THR A 97 16.42 -3.85 -5.21
CA THR A 97 15.70 -4.95 -5.84
C THR A 97 14.19 -4.85 -5.60
N TYR A 98 13.76 -4.49 -4.39
CA TYR A 98 12.36 -4.20 -4.10
C TYR A 98 11.86 -2.95 -4.81
N ILE A 99 12.67 -1.89 -4.86
CA ILE A 99 12.27 -0.63 -5.50
C ILE A 99 12.02 -0.87 -6.98
N GLN A 100 12.92 -1.58 -7.66
CA GLN A 100 12.78 -1.97 -9.06
C GLN A 100 11.54 -2.86 -9.24
N PHE A 101 11.39 -3.90 -8.43
CA PHE A 101 10.21 -4.77 -8.48
C PHE A 101 8.90 -3.99 -8.30
N PHE A 102 8.88 -3.02 -7.38
CA PHE A 102 7.72 -2.16 -7.16
C PHE A 102 7.43 -1.29 -8.39
N GLN A 103 8.44 -0.69 -9.02
CA GLN A 103 8.28 0.11 -10.24
C GLN A 103 7.70 -0.73 -11.38
N ASP A 104 8.31 -1.88 -11.66
CA ASP A 104 7.88 -2.79 -12.75
C ASP A 104 6.43 -3.27 -12.58
N HIS A 105 5.99 -3.46 -11.33
CA HIS A 105 4.65 -3.95 -11.02
C HIS A 105 3.68 -2.84 -10.58
N SER A 106 4.10 -1.57 -10.67
CA SER A 106 3.24 -0.43 -10.38
C SER A 106 2.24 -0.14 -11.51
N GLU A 107 2.48 -0.72 -12.68
CA GLU A 107 1.82 -0.44 -13.96
C GLU A 107 0.85 -1.53 -14.45
N ASP A 108 0.56 -2.56 -13.63
CA ASP A 108 -0.42 -3.63 -13.95
C ASP A 108 -1.87 -3.10 -13.98
N GLY A 109 -2.14 -2.22 -14.94
CA GLY A 109 -3.39 -1.54 -15.23
C GLY A 109 -3.40 -0.82 -16.58
N GLU A 110 -2.28 -0.71 -17.31
CA GLU A 110 -2.28 -0.24 -18.70
C GLU A 110 -1.19 -0.95 -19.52
N THR A 111 -1.62 -1.51 -20.64
CA THR A 111 -0.84 -2.27 -21.61
C THR A 111 0.27 -1.42 -22.23
N SER A 112 1.48 -2.01 -22.31
CA SER A 112 2.50 -1.83 -23.36
C SER A 112 2.69 -0.42 -23.95
N GLU A 113 3.86 0.19 -23.72
CA GLU A 113 4.90 0.35 -24.75
C GLU A 113 6.09 1.17 -24.25
N SER A 114 7.29 0.66 -24.59
CA SER A 114 8.54 1.39 -24.83
C SER A 114 9.23 2.14 -23.67
N SER A 115 10.38 1.56 -23.31
CA SER A 115 11.63 2.23 -22.96
C SER A 115 11.69 3.72 -23.28
N GLN A 116 11.92 4.56 -22.26
CA GLN A 116 12.76 5.76 -22.34
C GLN A 116 13.12 6.26 -20.95
N ASN A 117 14.42 6.20 -20.63
CA ASN A 117 15.04 6.95 -19.55
C ASN A 117 14.73 8.45 -19.73
N ILE A 118 14.05 9.06 -18.77
CA ILE A 118 14.20 10.49 -18.47
C ILE A 118 14.12 10.67 -16.95
N GLU A 119 15.15 11.31 -16.39
CA GLU A 119 15.17 11.83 -15.02
C GLU A 119 13.95 12.74 -14.79
N LEU A 120 12.94 12.29 -14.04
CA LEU A 120 11.85 13.15 -13.60
C LEU A 120 11.68 13.09 -12.08
N ARG A 121 12.04 14.22 -11.47
CA ARG A 121 11.71 14.61 -10.10
C ARG A 121 10.24 14.31 -9.83
N ALA A 122 9.98 13.53 -8.78
CA ALA A 122 8.64 13.24 -8.29
C ALA A 122 7.91 14.55 -7.97
N THR A 123 7.05 15.00 -8.88
CA THR A 123 6.02 15.98 -8.55
C THR A 123 4.92 15.23 -7.81
N GLU A 124 4.81 15.47 -6.50
CA GLU A 124 3.69 14.94 -5.73
C GLU A 124 2.37 15.42 -6.36
N PRO A 125 1.38 14.53 -6.57
CA PRO A 125 0.14 14.93 -7.21
C PRO A 125 -0.65 15.88 -6.30
N GLU A 126 -0.85 17.11 -6.77
CA GLU A 126 -1.66 18.12 -6.08
C GLU A 126 -3.11 17.65 -5.90
N TYR A 127 -3.69 17.99 -4.76
CA TYR A 127 -5.06 17.66 -4.42
C TYR A 127 -5.78 18.86 -3.84
N GLN A 128 -7.10 18.92 -4.05
CA GLN A 128 -7.98 19.92 -3.48
C GLN A 128 -8.98 19.26 -2.53
N ILE A 129 -9.33 19.95 -1.45
CA ILE A 129 -10.38 19.51 -0.53
C ILE A 129 -11.67 20.23 -0.92
N ILE A 130 -12.67 19.47 -1.38
CA ILE A 130 -13.99 19.98 -1.78
C ILE A 130 -15.03 19.51 -0.77
N ILE A 131 -15.78 20.46 -0.22
CA ILE A 131 -16.88 20.17 0.72
C ILE A 131 -18.12 19.80 -0.10
N CYS A 132 -18.73 18.66 0.22
CA CYS A 132 -19.96 18.25 -0.44
C CYS A 132 -21.13 19.17 -0.02
N PRO A 133 -21.89 19.75 -0.96
CA PRO A 133 -22.99 20.66 -0.64
C PRO A 133 -24.19 19.98 0.04
N ASN A 134 -24.31 18.65 -0.08
CA ASN A 134 -25.43 17.90 0.50
C ASN A 134 -25.14 17.35 1.91
N CYS A 135 -23.94 16.79 2.13
CA CYS A 135 -23.63 16.07 3.37
C CYS A 135 -22.43 16.63 4.14
N ASN A 136 -21.87 17.76 3.69
CA ASN A 136 -20.76 18.50 4.29
C ASN A 136 -19.46 17.71 4.53
N ILE A 137 -19.33 16.52 3.93
CA ILE A 137 -18.08 15.75 4.00
C ILE A 137 -17.00 16.42 3.15
N LYS A 138 -15.77 16.45 3.67
CA LYS A 138 -14.57 16.92 2.96
C LYS A 138 -14.09 15.81 2.02
N ASN A 139 -14.11 16.05 0.71
CA ASN A 139 -13.65 15.12 -0.31
C ASN A 139 -12.27 15.57 -0.80
N LYS A 140 -11.27 14.70 -0.67
CA LYS A 140 -9.95 14.92 -1.26
C LYS A 140 -10.00 14.51 -2.73
N VAL A 141 -9.95 15.46 -3.63
CA VAL A 141 -10.01 15.24 -5.08
C VAL A 141 -8.66 15.60 -5.68
N LEU A 142 -8.09 14.70 -6.49
CA LEU A 142 -6.89 14.99 -7.27
C LEU A 142 -7.20 16.08 -8.30
N THR A 143 -6.29 17.03 -8.49
CA THR A 143 -6.49 18.12 -9.47
C THR A 143 -6.78 17.57 -10.87
N SER A 144 -6.10 16.51 -11.28
CA SER A 144 -6.32 15.80 -12.54
C SER A 144 -7.71 15.16 -12.69
N LYS A 145 -8.44 14.95 -11.59
CA LYS A 145 -9.78 14.34 -11.60
C LYS A 145 -10.91 15.34 -11.40
N LEU A 146 -10.60 16.63 -11.30
CA LEU A 146 -11.63 17.68 -11.19
C LEU A 146 -12.49 17.76 -12.46
N SER A 147 -11.88 17.70 -13.64
CA SER A 147 -12.58 17.74 -14.93
C SER A 147 -13.50 16.55 -15.18
N LEU A 148 -13.37 15.45 -14.42
CA LEU A 148 -14.14 14.22 -14.60
C LEU A 148 -15.45 14.17 -13.81
N GLY A 149 -15.87 15.27 -13.16
CA GLY A 149 -17.12 15.31 -12.39
C GLY A 149 -17.10 14.38 -11.16
N PRO A 150 -16.18 14.60 -10.20
CA PRO A 150 -16.02 13.78 -9.02
C PRO A 150 -17.30 13.75 -8.17
N LYS A 151 -17.63 12.58 -7.63
CA LYS A 151 -18.78 12.36 -6.75
C LYS A 151 -18.35 12.33 -5.29
N CYS A 152 -19.26 12.76 -4.41
CA CYS A 152 -19.08 12.67 -2.98
C CYS A 152 -18.92 11.21 -2.54
N GLY A 153 -17.86 10.89 -1.79
CA GLY A 153 -17.60 9.54 -1.28
C GLY A 153 -18.61 9.06 -0.23
N LYS A 154 -19.45 9.94 0.30
CA LYS A 154 -20.49 9.60 1.30
C LYS A 154 -21.89 9.47 0.70
N CYS A 155 -22.35 10.46 -0.06
CA CYS A 155 -23.72 10.49 -0.59
C CYS A 155 -23.83 10.30 -2.10
N GLY A 156 -22.70 10.17 -2.82
CA GLY A 156 -22.69 9.92 -4.27
C GLY A 156 -23.07 11.11 -5.16
N ILE A 157 -23.45 12.24 -4.58
CA ILE A 157 -23.84 13.46 -5.33
C ILE A 157 -22.60 14.10 -5.96
N PRO A 158 -22.69 14.63 -7.20
CA PRO A 158 -21.61 15.39 -7.81
C PRO A 158 -21.11 16.53 -6.92
N LEU A 159 -19.80 16.68 -6.83
CA LEU A 159 -19.20 17.82 -6.12
C LEU A 159 -19.25 19.04 -7.04
N ASN A 160 -19.78 20.15 -6.53
CA ASN A 160 -19.82 21.40 -7.29
C ASN A 160 -18.41 21.99 -7.32
N ILE A 161 -17.79 21.96 -8.50
CA ILE A 161 -16.48 22.57 -8.73
C ILE A 161 -16.74 23.95 -9.31
N SER A 162 -16.84 24.95 -8.45
CA SER A 162 -16.83 26.35 -8.89
C SER A 162 -15.41 26.71 -9.28
N ASN A 163 -15.06 26.60 -10.56
CA ASN A 163 -13.85 27.23 -11.09
C ASN A 163 -13.99 28.73 -10.84
N SER A 164 -13.14 29.27 -9.96
CA SER A 164 -12.95 30.72 -9.79
C SER A 164 -11.64 31.10 -10.47
#